data_AF-A0A1I2ADD4-F1
#
_entry.id   AF-A0A1I2ADD4-F1
#
_cell.length_a   1.000
_cell.length_b   1.000
_cell.length_c   1.000
_cell.angle_alpha   90.00
_cell.angle_beta   90.00
_cell.angle_gamma   90.00
#
_symmetry.space_group_name_H-M   'P 1'
#
loop_
_entity.id
_entity.type
_entity.pdbx_description
1 polymer ?
#
loop_
_entity_poly.entity_id
_entity_poly.type
_entity_poly.pdbx_seq_one_letter_code
_entity_poly.pdbx_strand_id
1 'polypeptide(L)'
;MQSTIKTGLIQFAPELGDVELNIRKIDRMLGQISDADLWILPELASSGYNFSSKEEAFKCAEPVDNSRFIKFLTEKAKTLNSYFVSGINEREENKLYNSAVLVGPNGVTGHYRKLHLFNREKEFFEPGNKGLPVFNTPWGKLAILICFDWMFPETWRLLSLKGAKLICHPSNLVLPYCQTALPGYALTNRIFIASANRVGKERDLTFTGQSVLVNPVGQYLLKGTTNKEEILTASIDLSEANNKQMTPLNQAFADRRNDVYSLNEKNSYPTVQNDKKRLRKTIRQTIKNYSAQERLSMSKKIAEKLEQHSLFKKANTIFIYWSLPDEVYTHDLIKRWNGKKKFILPKINGNQLELREFTGEDKLNTENAFHIGEPTGEILNDLTLIDLAIVPGLAFTTYGARLGRGKGFYDRTLPLLPKAAKLGLAYPFQLVDEIPTEANDIFLDQVITI
;
A
#
# COMPACT_ATOMS: atom_id res chain seq x y z
N MET A 1 35.23 -1.18 22.87
CA MET A 1 34.44 -0.05 22.31
C MET A 1 33.89 0.75 23.46
N GLN A 2 33.96 2.08 23.38
CA GLN A 2 33.27 2.95 24.32
C GLN A 2 31.76 2.80 24.09
N SER A 3 31.00 2.32 25.09
CA SER A 3 29.56 2.10 24.96
C SER A 3 28.72 3.27 25.48
N THR A 4 29.30 4.09 26.35
CA THR A 4 28.68 5.34 26.84
C THR A 4 28.83 6.45 25.81
N ILE A 5 27.71 7.11 25.50
CA ILE A 5 27.64 8.27 24.62
C ILE A 5 26.81 9.37 25.25
N LYS A 6 27.16 10.62 24.97
CA LYS A 6 26.26 11.75 25.18
C LYS A 6 25.49 12.02 23.90
N THR A 7 24.17 11.91 23.97
CA THR A 7 23.26 12.16 22.84
C THR A 7 22.48 13.46 23.06
N GLY A 8 22.25 14.20 21.98
CA GLY A 8 21.50 15.44 21.96
C GLY A 8 20.32 15.40 20.99
N LEU A 9 19.14 15.85 21.44
CA LEU A 9 17.95 16.05 20.61
C LEU A 9 17.82 17.55 20.31
N ILE A 10 17.78 17.90 19.03
CA ILE A 10 17.54 19.28 18.59
C ILE A 10 16.07 19.40 18.22
N GLN A 11 15.32 20.11 19.06
CA GLN A 11 13.92 20.45 18.80
C GLN A 11 13.86 21.89 18.30
N PHE A 12 13.49 22.11 17.05
CA PHE A 12 13.37 23.46 16.50
C PHE A 12 12.20 23.57 15.53
N ALA A 13 11.91 24.77 15.04
CA ALA A 13 10.91 25.02 14.00
C ALA A 13 11.61 25.30 12.66
N PRO A 14 11.77 24.27 11.79
CA PRO A 14 12.19 24.48 10.41
C PRO A 14 11.33 25.54 9.70
N GLU A 15 11.98 26.40 8.94
CA GLU A 15 11.34 27.28 7.98
C GLU A 15 11.07 26.53 6.68
N LEU A 16 9.84 26.63 6.18
CA LEU A 16 9.43 25.99 4.94
C LEU A 16 10.16 26.62 3.74
N GLY A 17 10.92 25.81 3.03
CA GLY A 17 11.62 26.17 1.80
C GLY A 17 12.88 27.04 1.95
N ASP A 18 13.29 27.37 3.18
CA ASP A 18 14.49 28.16 3.45
C ASP A 18 15.57 27.35 4.19
N VAL A 19 16.33 26.58 3.41
CA VAL A 19 17.45 25.77 3.91
C VAL A 19 18.55 26.60 4.59
N GLU A 20 18.78 27.84 4.15
CA GLU A 20 19.80 28.71 4.74
C GLU A 20 19.39 29.18 6.13
N LEU A 21 18.12 29.57 6.30
CA LEU A 21 17.59 29.93 7.61
C LEU A 21 17.59 28.72 8.55
N ASN A 22 17.25 27.53 8.05
CA ASN A 22 17.32 26.29 8.83
C ASN A 22 18.74 26.01 9.33
N ILE A 23 19.74 26.11 8.44
CA ILE A 23 21.16 26.00 8.79
C ILE A 23 21.53 27.01 9.88
N ARG A 24 21.17 28.29 9.72
CA ARG A 24 21.48 29.35 10.70
C ARG A 24 20.83 29.10 12.07
N LYS A 25 19.59 28.60 12.11
CA LYS A 25 18.91 28.23 13.35
C LYS A 25 19.66 27.11 14.06
N ILE A 26 19.97 26.03 13.36
CA ILE A 26 20.71 24.88 13.91
C ILE A 26 22.11 25.30 14.39
N ASP A 27 22.84 26.08 13.59
CA ASP A 27 24.16 26.58 13.92
C ASP A 27 24.16 27.41 15.21
N ARG A 28 23.19 28.32 15.36
CA ARG A 28 23.01 29.13 16.56
C ARG A 28 22.74 28.26 17.79
N MET A 29 21.87 27.25 17.67
CA MET A 29 21.53 26.36 18.78
C MET A 29 22.76 25.53 19.21
N LEU A 30 23.52 24.98 18.26
CA LEU A 30 24.75 24.24 18.54
C LEU A 30 25.87 25.12 19.12
N GLY A 31 25.87 26.42 18.82
CA GLY A 31 26.78 27.38 19.43
C GLY A 31 26.58 27.57 20.95
N GLN A 32 25.44 27.16 21.50
CA GLN A 32 25.12 27.29 22.93
C GLN A 32 25.50 26.05 23.73
N ILE A 33 25.38 24.86 23.14
CA ILE A 33 25.67 23.57 23.76
C ILE A 33 26.22 22.64 22.67
N SER A 34 27.48 22.22 22.80
CA SER A 34 28.20 21.49 21.74
C SER A 34 28.84 20.18 22.20
N ASP A 35 28.51 19.70 23.39
CA ASP A 35 29.19 18.56 24.04
C ASP A 35 28.43 17.23 23.90
N ALA A 36 27.95 16.91 22.69
CA ALA A 36 27.35 15.59 22.43
C ALA A 36 28.08 14.84 21.32
N ASP A 37 28.18 13.53 21.50
CA ASP A 37 28.75 12.59 20.53
C ASP A 37 27.82 12.38 19.33
N LEU A 38 26.50 12.42 19.57
CA LEU A 38 25.46 12.18 18.56
C LEU A 38 24.30 13.17 18.70
N TRP A 39 24.06 13.94 17.66
CA TRP A 39 22.94 14.87 17.53
C TRP A 39 21.83 14.30 16.64
N ILE A 40 20.58 14.42 17.06
CA ILE A 40 19.41 14.01 16.28
C ILE A 40 18.54 15.24 16.00
N LEU A 41 18.28 15.48 14.71
CA LEU A 41 17.42 16.55 14.21
C LEU A 41 16.06 15.99 13.76
N PRO A 42 15.04 16.86 13.63
CA PRO A 42 13.71 16.49 13.15
C PRO A 42 13.68 16.00 11.70
N GLU A 43 12.52 15.47 11.32
CA GLU A 43 12.18 15.09 9.96
C GLU A 43 12.17 16.32 9.04
N LEU A 44 12.67 16.18 7.81
CA LEU A 44 12.75 17.27 6.81
C LEU A 44 13.30 18.58 7.39
N ALA A 45 14.27 18.49 8.30
CA ALA A 45 14.89 19.65 8.95
C ALA A 45 15.54 20.62 7.94
N SER A 46 15.91 20.12 6.75
CA SER A 46 16.45 20.93 5.67
C SER A 46 15.42 21.88 5.03
N SER A 47 14.14 21.53 5.02
CA SER A 47 13.16 22.14 4.12
C SER A 47 11.82 22.54 4.74
N GLY A 48 11.48 22.08 5.94
CA GLY A 48 10.09 22.09 6.40
C GLY A 48 9.26 20.98 5.72
N TYR A 49 7.96 20.94 6.00
CA TYR A 49 7.11 19.76 5.78
C TYR A 49 5.87 19.98 4.91
N ASN A 50 5.10 21.04 5.18
CA ASN A 50 3.73 21.23 4.70
C ASN A 50 3.68 21.86 3.30
N PHE A 51 4.24 21.16 2.31
CA PHE A 51 4.26 21.62 0.92
C PHE A 51 2.85 21.73 0.30
N SER A 52 2.67 22.69 -0.60
CA SER A 52 1.41 22.96 -1.30
C SER A 52 1.31 22.12 -2.57
N SER A 53 2.45 21.86 -3.22
CA SER A 53 2.53 21.03 -4.43
C SER A 53 3.85 20.25 -4.49
N LYS A 54 3.91 19.26 -5.41
CA LYS A 54 5.13 18.49 -5.68
C LYS A 54 6.26 19.38 -6.22
N GLU A 55 5.93 20.42 -6.98
CA GLU A 55 6.90 21.38 -7.52
C GLU A 55 7.54 22.23 -6.40
N GLU A 56 6.76 22.63 -5.38
CA GLU A 56 7.31 23.31 -4.21
C GLU A 56 8.27 22.38 -3.45
N ALA A 57 7.83 21.15 -3.17
CA ALA A 57 8.68 20.14 -2.53
C ALA A 57 9.97 19.89 -3.33
N PHE A 58 9.88 19.83 -4.66
CA PHE A 58 11.02 19.56 -5.54
C PHE A 58 12.05 20.70 -5.57
N LYS A 59 11.60 21.96 -5.51
CA LYS A 59 12.49 23.13 -5.43
C LYS A 59 13.28 23.17 -4.12
N CYS A 60 12.70 22.63 -3.05
CA CYS A 60 13.31 22.58 -1.73
C CYS A 60 14.14 21.29 -1.49
N ALA A 61 14.18 20.38 -2.46
CA ALA A 61 14.87 19.10 -2.34
C ALA A 61 16.30 19.17 -2.86
N GLU A 62 17.21 18.49 -2.17
CA GLU A 62 18.61 18.41 -2.55
C GLU A 62 19.05 16.95 -2.74
N PRO A 63 19.94 16.65 -3.71
CA PRO A 63 20.54 15.33 -3.83
C PRO A 63 21.54 15.08 -2.69
N VAL A 64 21.64 13.84 -2.21
CA VAL A 64 22.45 13.51 -1.02
C VAL A 64 23.94 13.79 -1.22
N ASP A 65 24.47 13.54 -2.41
CA ASP A 65 25.87 13.75 -2.77
C ASP A 65 26.23 15.23 -3.00
N ASN A 66 25.24 16.09 -3.23
CA ASN A 66 25.44 17.51 -3.46
C ASN A 66 24.40 18.39 -2.72
N SER A 67 24.15 18.08 -1.45
CA SER A 67 23.29 18.87 -0.58
C SER A 67 24.09 19.88 0.23
N ARG A 68 23.65 21.14 0.24
CA ARG A 68 24.27 22.17 1.07
C ARG A 68 24.05 21.90 2.56
N PHE A 69 22.87 21.36 2.89
CA PHE A 69 22.52 21.01 4.26
C PHE A 69 23.40 19.89 4.80
N ILE A 70 23.67 18.85 3.99
CA ILE A 70 24.59 17.77 4.36
C ILE A 70 26.03 18.25 4.47
N LYS A 71 26.47 19.15 3.58
CA LYS A 71 27.80 19.78 3.68
C LYS A 71 27.95 20.55 5.00
N PHE A 72 26.95 21.34 5.39
CA PHE A 72 26.92 22.01 6.70
C PHE A 72 27.02 21.00 7.87
N LEU A 73 26.20 19.93 7.87
CA LEU A 73 26.27 18.90 8.92
C LEU A 73 27.63 18.21 8.95
N THR A 74 28.27 17.99 7.80
CA THR A 74 29.60 17.36 7.71
C THR A 74 30.67 18.25 8.32
N GLU A 75 30.66 19.56 8.02
CA GLU A 75 31.62 20.49 8.62
C GLU A 75 31.39 20.67 10.13
N LYS A 76 30.13 20.62 10.58
CA LYS A 76 29.81 20.60 12.01
C LYS A 76 30.26 19.31 12.70
N ALA A 77 30.05 18.16 12.05
CA ALA A 77 30.54 16.87 12.54
C ALA A 77 32.07 16.88 12.74
N LYS A 78 32.82 17.46 11.79
CA LYS A 78 34.28 17.63 11.94
C LYS A 78 34.64 18.55 13.08
N THR A 79 34.03 19.73 13.13
CA THR A 79 34.36 20.77 14.12
C THR A 79 34.08 20.31 15.55
N LEU A 80 32.97 19.58 15.75
CA LEU A 80 32.53 19.12 17.06
C LEU A 80 33.03 17.71 17.41
N ASN A 81 33.66 17.01 16.45
CA ASN A 81 33.97 15.59 16.56
C ASN A 81 32.74 14.73 16.94
N SER A 82 31.60 15.04 16.32
CA SER A 82 30.30 14.43 16.60
C SER A 82 29.71 13.76 15.36
N TYR A 83 28.62 13.02 15.55
CA TYR A 83 27.76 12.49 14.50
C TYR A 83 26.39 13.18 14.51
N PHE A 84 25.72 13.19 13.37
CA PHE A 84 24.40 13.78 13.18
C PHE A 84 23.46 12.78 12.50
N VAL A 85 22.24 12.63 13.02
CA VAL A 85 21.11 12.05 12.29
C VAL A 85 20.14 13.16 11.98
N SER A 86 19.80 13.37 10.71
CA SER A 86 18.85 14.41 10.31
C SER A 86 17.94 13.95 9.19
N GLY A 87 16.67 14.37 9.27
CA GLY A 87 15.75 14.31 8.13
C GLY A 87 16.12 15.32 7.05
N ILE A 88 15.99 14.93 5.78
CA ILE A 88 16.25 15.72 4.59
C ILE A 88 15.16 15.49 3.53
N ASN A 89 14.87 16.53 2.75
CA ASN A 89 14.10 16.42 1.53
C ASN A 89 15.04 15.99 0.40
N GLU A 90 15.07 14.69 0.12
CA GLU A 90 16.01 14.10 -0.85
C GLU A 90 15.45 14.18 -2.27
N ARG A 91 16.31 14.59 -3.20
CA ARG A 91 16.07 14.47 -4.64
C ARG A 91 16.97 13.41 -5.27
N GLU A 92 16.37 12.47 -5.99
CA GLU A 92 17.06 11.53 -6.87
C GLU A 92 16.44 11.65 -8.26
N GLU A 93 17.15 12.30 -9.18
CA GLU A 93 16.63 12.68 -10.50
C GLU A 93 15.31 13.47 -10.37
N ASN A 94 14.21 12.93 -10.90
CA ASN A 94 12.86 13.50 -10.84
C ASN A 94 12.01 12.96 -9.68
N LYS A 95 12.59 12.12 -8.81
CA LYS A 95 11.91 11.52 -7.66
C LYS A 95 12.31 12.25 -6.38
N LEU A 96 11.35 12.32 -5.46
CA LEU A 96 11.55 12.85 -4.13
C LEU A 96 11.42 11.74 -3.11
N TYR A 97 12.25 11.78 -2.07
CA TYR A 97 12.12 10.89 -0.92
C TYR A 97 12.18 11.71 0.36
N ASN A 98 11.36 11.32 1.32
CA ASN A 98 11.51 11.76 2.70
C ASN A 98 12.58 10.86 3.33
N SER A 99 13.74 11.43 3.62
CA SER A 99 14.94 10.66 3.93
C SER A 99 15.61 11.14 5.20
N ALA A 100 16.49 10.31 5.74
CA ALA A 100 17.37 10.68 6.82
C ALA A 100 18.77 10.16 6.56
N VAL A 101 19.76 10.95 6.98
CA VAL A 101 21.18 10.64 6.84
C VAL A 101 21.85 10.56 8.19
N LEU A 102 22.80 9.64 8.33
CA LEU A 102 23.80 9.64 9.39
C LEU A 102 25.07 10.27 8.82
N VAL A 103 25.52 11.37 9.41
CA VAL A 103 26.68 12.14 9.00
C VAL A 103 27.71 12.10 10.12
N GLY A 104 28.94 11.72 9.82
CA GLY A 104 30.08 11.79 10.74
C GLY A 104 31.16 12.76 10.24
N PRO A 105 32.31 12.84 10.92
CA PRO A 105 33.40 13.75 10.54
C PRO A 105 33.92 13.54 9.10
N ASN A 106 33.77 12.33 8.56
CA ASN A 106 34.21 11.99 7.20
C ASN A 106 33.09 12.05 6.15
N GLY A 107 31.90 12.57 6.50
CA GLY A 107 30.74 12.67 5.61
C GLY A 107 29.63 11.67 5.93
N VAL A 108 28.78 11.38 4.94
CA VAL A 108 27.61 10.50 5.10
C VAL A 108 28.05 9.05 5.30
N THR A 109 27.60 8.45 6.40
CA THR A 109 27.89 7.05 6.80
C THR A 109 26.62 6.20 6.90
N GLY A 110 25.44 6.81 6.74
CA GLY A 110 24.18 6.09 6.69
C GLY A 110 23.10 6.89 5.96
N HIS A 111 22.16 6.16 5.36
CA HIS A 111 21.10 6.73 4.54
C HIS A 111 19.87 5.82 4.61
N TYR A 112 18.75 6.40 5.02
CA TYR A 112 17.46 5.75 5.14
C TYR A 112 16.40 6.58 4.40
N ARG A 113 15.48 5.91 3.71
CA ARG A 113 14.31 6.52 3.06
C ARG A 113 13.07 6.01 3.77
N LYS A 114 12.19 6.93 4.18
CA LYS A 114 10.98 6.65 4.97
C LYS A 114 10.12 5.59 4.27
N LEU A 115 9.82 4.51 4.96
CA LEU A 115 9.04 3.41 4.39
C LEU A 115 7.55 3.75 4.35
N HIS A 116 7.03 4.36 5.43
CA HIS A 116 5.61 4.59 5.60
C HIS A 116 5.26 6.07 5.45
N LEU A 117 4.90 6.47 4.23
CA LEU A 117 4.47 7.84 3.93
C LEU A 117 3.15 8.19 4.63
N PHE A 118 3.11 9.38 5.24
CA PHE A 118 1.97 9.88 5.99
C PHE A 118 1.17 10.92 5.22
N ASN A 119 -0.15 10.69 5.07
CA ASN A 119 -1.08 11.65 4.49
C ASN A 119 -0.56 12.21 3.13
N ARG A 120 -0.56 13.54 2.93
CA ARG A 120 -0.14 14.24 1.72
C ARG A 120 1.31 13.98 1.31
N GLU A 121 2.16 13.39 2.16
CA GLU A 121 3.48 12.92 1.72
C GLU A 121 3.39 12.02 0.48
N LYS A 122 2.30 11.24 0.35
CA LYS A 122 2.03 10.38 -0.80
C LYS A 122 1.81 11.14 -2.12
N GLU A 123 1.52 12.44 -2.06
CA GLU A 123 1.41 13.31 -3.24
C GLU A 123 2.80 13.73 -3.76
N PHE A 124 3.82 13.75 -2.90
CA PHE A 124 5.12 14.36 -3.18
C PHE A 124 6.25 13.32 -3.29
N PHE A 125 6.29 12.38 -2.34
CA PHE A 125 7.41 11.48 -2.11
C PHE A 125 7.11 10.06 -2.60
N GLU A 126 8.16 9.38 -3.03
CA GLU A 126 8.15 7.95 -3.29
C GLU A 126 8.37 7.17 -1.99
N PRO A 127 7.75 5.98 -1.82
CA PRO A 127 8.05 5.10 -0.70
C PRO A 127 9.53 4.70 -0.67
N GLY A 128 10.10 4.61 0.53
CA GLY A 128 11.50 4.28 0.73
C GLY A 128 11.87 2.90 0.19
N ASN A 129 13.00 2.83 -0.50
CA ASN A 129 13.48 1.63 -1.21
C ASN A 129 14.84 1.11 -0.71
N LYS A 130 15.29 1.57 0.46
CA LYS A 130 16.57 1.16 1.08
C LYS A 130 16.42 0.11 2.18
N GLY A 131 15.21 -0.40 2.38
CA GLY A 131 14.89 -1.37 3.41
C GLY A 131 15.09 -0.83 4.83
N LEU A 132 15.48 -1.71 5.76
CA LEU A 132 15.71 -1.39 7.18
C LEU A 132 17.19 -1.58 7.53
N PRO A 133 18.09 -0.66 7.16
CA PRO A 133 19.52 -0.76 7.44
C PRO A 133 19.85 -0.52 8.93
N VAL A 134 20.95 -1.13 9.37
CA VAL A 134 21.62 -0.79 10.64
C VAL A 134 23.01 -0.25 10.32
N PHE A 135 23.43 0.80 11.01
CA PHE A 135 24.67 1.52 10.74
C PHE A 135 25.65 1.28 11.89
N ASN A 136 26.89 0.93 11.56
CA ASN A 136 27.95 0.78 12.56
C ASN A 136 28.50 2.15 12.93
N THR A 137 28.59 2.45 14.23
CA THR A 137 29.30 3.62 14.76
C THR A 137 30.30 3.21 15.83
N PRO A 138 31.17 4.11 16.32
CA PRO A 138 32.17 3.78 17.34
C PRO A 138 31.59 3.17 18.63
N TRP A 139 30.30 3.40 18.89
CA TRP A 139 29.63 3.02 20.14
C TRP A 139 28.67 1.83 20.01
N GLY A 140 28.38 1.40 18.79
CA GLY A 140 27.49 0.27 18.51
C GLY A 140 26.70 0.45 17.22
N LYS A 141 25.74 -0.45 17.00
CA LYS A 141 24.83 -0.36 15.86
C LYS A 141 23.68 0.59 16.19
N LEU A 142 23.41 1.53 15.31
CA LEU A 142 22.21 2.37 15.35
C LEU A 142 21.34 2.13 14.12
N ALA A 143 20.08 2.52 14.21
CA ALA A 143 19.18 2.56 13.06
C ALA A 143 18.40 3.87 13.03
N ILE A 144 17.73 4.12 11.92
CA ILE A 144 16.93 5.32 11.72
C ILE A 144 15.53 4.88 11.29
N LEU A 145 14.51 5.48 11.91
CA LEU A 145 13.12 5.46 11.46
C LEU A 145 12.67 6.91 11.33
N ILE A 146 11.69 7.21 10.48
CA ILE A 146 11.24 8.59 10.28
C ILE A 146 9.75 8.68 10.61
N CYS A 147 9.43 9.56 11.57
CA CYS A 147 8.07 9.97 11.89
C CYS A 147 7.09 8.79 11.89
N PHE A 148 6.13 8.75 10.95
CA PHE A 148 5.05 7.77 10.88
C PHE A 148 5.46 6.29 10.82
N ASP A 149 6.74 5.98 10.55
CA ASP A 149 7.29 4.64 10.81
C ASP A 149 7.03 4.16 12.25
N TRP A 150 6.80 5.08 13.21
CA TRP A 150 6.43 4.75 14.58
C TRP A 150 5.16 3.90 14.69
N MET A 151 4.23 4.02 13.74
CA MET A 151 2.97 3.28 13.78
C MET A 151 3.13 1.78 13.48
N PHE A 152 4.31 1.34 13.04
CA PHE A 152 4.55 -0.01 12.53
C PHE A 152 5.53 -0.78 13.44
N PRO A 153 5.02 -1.56 14.43
CA PRO A 153 5.85 -2.32 15.37
C PRO A 153 6.91 -3.22 14.71
N GLU A 154 6.64 -3.67 13.49
CA GLU A 154 7.50 -4.52 12.68
C GLU A 154 8.86 -3.87 12.43
N THR A 155 8.87 -2.57 12.14
CA THR A 155 10.12 -1.84 11.85
C THR A 155 11.04 -1.81 13.06
N TRP A 156 10.50 -1.50 14.23
CA TRP A 156 11.20 -1.51 15.52
C TRP A 156 11.73 -2.91 15.86
N ARG A 157 10.90 -3.94 15.67
CA ARG A 157 11.29 -5.33 15.92
C ARG A 157 12.39 -5.79 14.98
N LEU A 158 12.27 -5.55 13.69
CA LEU A 158 13.25 -6.00 12.70
C LEU A 158 14.60 -5.30 12.88
N LEU A 159 14.62 -3.99 13.15
CA LEU A 159 15.86 -3.26 13.40
C LEU A 159 16.56 -3.71 14.69
N SER A 160 15.80 -3.95 15.76
CA SER A 160 16.37 -4.46 17.02
C SER A 160 16.91 -5.89 16.87
N LEU A 161 16.24 -6.76 16.10
CA LEU A 161 16.74 -8.09 15.75
C LEU A 161 18.02 -8.04 14.88
N LYS A 162 18.17 -7.01 14.03
CA LYS A 162 19.43 -6.74 13.30
C LYS A 162 20.55 -6.20 14.19
N GLY A 163 20.27 -6.02 15.49
CA GLY A 163 21.22 -5.63 16.51
C GLY A 163 21.32 -4.13 16.77
N ALA A 164 20.37 -3.32 16.27
CA ALA A 164 20.32 -1.90 16.63
C ALA A 164 20.17 -1.74 18.15
N LYS A 165 21.00 -0.86 18.73
CA LYS A 165 21.00 -0.54 20.17
C LYS A 165 20.28 0.78 20.46
N LEU A 166 20.36 1.71 19.51
CA LEU A 166 19.67 2.99 19.50
C LEU A 166 18.94 3.14 18.17
N ILE A 167 17.67 3.53 18.21
CA ILE A 167 16.93 3.97 17.02
C ILE A 167 16.73 5.48 17.12
N CYS A 168 17.34 6.20 16.17
CA CYS A 168 17.14 7.63 15.99
C CYS A 168 15.86 7.85 15.18
N HIS A 169 15.00 8.75 15.63
CA HIS A 169 13.67 8.94 15.10
C HIS A 169 13.38 10.43 14.79
N PRO A 170 13.95 10.97 13.70
CA PRO A 170 13.57 12.28 13.17
C PRO A 170 12.06 12.34 12.89
N SER A 171 11.36 13.34 13.43
CA SER A 171 9.90 13.39 13.37
C SER A 171 9.32 14.79 13.19
N ASN A 172 8.16 14.87 12.51
CA ASN A 172 7.25 16.01 12.47
C ASN A 172 5.85 15.59 12.93
N LEU A 173 5.70 15.29 14.21
CA LEU A 173 4.47 14.73 14.76
C LEU A 173 3.38 15.80 14.89
N VAL A 174 2.18 15.42 14.43
CA VAL A 174 0.93 16.20 14.56
C VAL A 174 -0.13 15.45 15.40
N LEU A 175 0.06 14.15 15.63
CA LEU A 175 -0.83 13.32 16.42
C LEU A 175 -0.27 13.13 17.85
N PRO A 176 -1.12 13.04 18.89
CA PRO A 176 -0.68 12.98 20.29
C PRO A 176 -0.25 11.58 20.75
N TYR A 177 -0.12 10.61 19.84
CA TYR A 177 0.00 9.18 20.20
C TYR A 177 1.43 8.64 20.20
N CYS A 178 2.33 9.24 19.41
CA CYS A 178 3.67 8.69 19.19
C CYS A 178 4.44 8.57 20.51
N GLN A 179 4.48 9.63 21.32
CA GLN A 179 5.20 9.65 22.58
C GLN A 179 4.73 8.52 23.51
N THR A 180 3.44 8.19 23.51
CA THR A 180 2.86 7.10 24.32
C THR A 180 3.32 5.71 23.85
N ALA A 181 3.54 5.54 22.55
CA ALA A 181 3.97 4.25 21.98
C ALA A 181 5.46 3.95 22.19
N LEU A 182 6.33 4.98 22.16
CA LEU A 182 7.78 4.81 22.21
C LEU A 182 8.29 4.04 23.44
N PRO A 183 7.81 4.27 24.69
CA PRO A 183 8.11 3.43 25.84
C PRO A 183 7.88 1.94 25.62
N GLY A 184 6.76 1.57 25.01
CA GLY A 184 6.43 0.19 24.69
C GLY A 184 7.39 -0.41 23.68
N TYR A 185 7.76 0.33 22.63
CA TYR A 185 8.75 -0.14 21.65
C TYR A 185 10.14 -0.29 22.26
N ALA A 186 10.57 0.67 23.08
CA ALA A 186 11.87 0.60 23.75
C ALA A 186 11.94 -0.62 24.69
N LEU A 187 10.89 -0.82 25.51
CA LEU A 187 10.78 -1.93 26.44
C LEU A 187 10.76 -3.29 25.73
N THR A 188 9.86 -3.47 24.76
CA THR A 188 9.65 -4.77 24.11
C THR A 188 10.80 -5.20 23.20
N ASN A 189 11.60 -4.24 22.72
CA ASN A 189 12.77 -4.49 21.87
C ASN A 189 14.11 -4.38 22.64
N ARG A 190 14.08 -3.88 23.88
CA ARG A 190 15.27 -3.67 24.73
C ARG A 190 16.31 -2.80 24.04
N ILE A 191 15.89 -1.61 23.62
CA ILE A 191 16.70 -0.63 22.87
C ILE A 191 16.46 0.77 23.40
N PHE A 192 17.40 1.68 23.13
CA PHE A 192 17.14 3.11 23.27
C PHE A 192 16.38 3.65 22.06
N ILE A 193 15.55 4.67 22.30
CA ILE A 193 14.86 5.42 21.24
C ILE A 193 15.08 6.91 21.46
N ALA A 194 15.62 7.60 20.46
CA ALA A 194 15.86 9.04 20.45
C ALA A 194 14.98 9.70 19.39
N SER A 195 13.83 10.24 19.79
CA SER A 195 12.89 10.92 18.89
C SER A 195 13.07 12.44 18.97
N ALA A 196 13.64 13.03 17.92
CA ALA A 196 13.71 14.48 17.77
C ALA A 196 12.50 14.94 16.95
N ASN A 197 11.58 15.64 17.60
CA ASN A 197 10.40 16.22 16.97
C ASN A 197 10.59 17.72 16.75
N ARG A 198 9.94 18.27 15.72
CA ARG A 198 9.87 19.74 15.55
C ARG A 198 8.79 20.38 16.42
N VAL A 199 8.89 21.70 16.56
CA VAL A 199 7.85 22.57 17.13
C VAL A 199 7.34 23.57 16.09
N GLY A 200 6.36 24.36 16.49
CA GLY A 200 5.85 25.48 15.72
C GLY A 200 4.63 25.13 14.87
N LYS A 201 4.16 26.15 14.15
CA LYS A 201 3.05 26.05 13.20
C LYS A 201 3.59 26.36 11.81
N GLU A 202 3.24 25.54 10.83
CA GLU A 202 3.63 25.69 9.44
C GLU A 202 2.37 25.63 8.57
N ARG A 203 1.96 26.81 8.07
CA ARG A 203 0.65 27.02 7.44
C ARG A 203 -0.47 26.60 8.40
N ASP A 204 -1.30 25.64 8.01
CA ASP A 204 -2.43 25.11 8.76
C ASP A 204 -2.07 23.98 9.74
N LEU A 205 -0.85 23.44 9.68
CA LEU A 205 -0.40 22.35 10.56
C LEU A 205 0.33 22.87 11.79
N THR A 206 -0.01 22.33 12.96
CA THR A 206 0.68 22.59 14.23
C THR A 206 1.37 21.30 14.70
N PHE A 207 2.67 21.39 15.00
CA PHE A 207 3.46 20.25 15.45
C PHE A 207 3.51 20.17 16.98
N THR A 208 3.60 18.96 17.52
CA THR A 208 3.38 18.70 18.95
C THR A 208 4.60 18.89 19.83
N GLY A 209 5.80 19.11 19.27
CA GLY A 209 7.05 19.13 20.04
C GLY A 209 7.27 17.83 20.82
N GLN A 210 7.77 17.94 22.05
CA GLN A 210 8.04 16.82 22.94
C GLN A 210 8.98 15.79 22.30
N SER A 211 10.17 16.25 21.94
CA SER A 211 11.30 15.37 21.68
C SER A 211 11.61 14.52 22.92
N VAL A 212 11.91 13.24 22.75
CA VAL A 212 12.10 12.31 23.86
C VAL A 212 13.29 11.38 23.65
N LEU A 213 13.94 11.02 24.75
CA LEU A 213 14.90 9.92 24.82
C LEU A 213 14.33 8.87 25.77
N VAL A 214 14.24 7.63 25.32
CA VAL A 214 13.66 6.51 26.07
C VAL A 214 14.70 5.41 26.21
N ASN A 215 14.84 4.85 27.41
CA ASN A 215 15.78 3.76 27.71
C ASN A 215 15.19 2.36 27.43
N PRO A 216 16.00 1.28 27.47
CA PRO A 216 15.54 -0.09 27.20
C PRO A 216 14.48 -0.66 28.14
N VAL A 217 14.20 -0.01 29.28
CA VAL A 217 13.11 -0.38 30.21
C VAL A 217 11.85 0.48 30.02
N GLY A 218 11.82 1.33 28.99
CA GLY A 218 10.65 2.15 28.66
C GLY A 218 10.51 3.43 29.48
N GLN A 219 11.57 3.90 30.15
CA GLN A 219 11.56 5.15 30.91
C GLN A 219 12.07 6.31 30.04
N TYR A 220 11.43 7.47 30.16
CA TYR A 220 11.94 8.70 29.58
C TYR A 220 13.16 9.18 30.36
N LEU A 221 14.28 9.36 29.65
CA LEU A 221 15.47 10.03 30.14
C LEU A 221 15.45 11.53 29.80
N LEU A 222 14.84 11.87 28.67
CA LEU A 222 14.62 13.26 28.24
C LEU A 222 13.18 13.41 27.76
N LYS A 223 12.58 14.58 28.04
CA LYS A 223 11.28 14.97 27.53
C LYS A 223 11.22 16.48 27.34
N GLY A 224 11.13 16.90 26.07
CA GLY A 224 11.03 18.31 25.69
C GLY A 224 9.65 18.89 25.94
N THR A 225 9.59 20.21 25.84
CA THR A 225 8.37 21.01 25.82
C THR A 225 7.57 20.81 24.53
N THR A 226 6.31 21.22 24.54
CA THR A 226 5.41 21.10 23.38
C THR A 226 5.59 22.20 22.34
N ASN A 227 6.25 23.31 22.70
CA ASN A 227 6.17 24.54 21.92
C ASN A 227 7.44 25.39 21.86
N LYS A 228 8.55 24.99 22.49
CA LYS A 228 9.80 25.76 22.45
C LYS A 228 10.87 25.07 21.63
N GLU A 229 11.67 25.88 20.94
CA GLU A 229 12.94 25.41 20.39
C GLU A 229 13.91 25.17 21.56
N GLU A 230 14.54 24.01 21.61
CA GLU A 230 15.43 23.61 22.69
C GLU A 230 16.39 22.49 22.29
N ILE A 231 17.48 22.36 23.05
CA ILE A 231 18.39 21.22 23.01
C ILE A 231 18.25 20.44 24.31
N LEU A 232 18.08 19.12 24.19
CA LEU A 232 18.04 18.20 25.31
C LEU A 232 19.22 17.24 25.19
N THR A 233 20.03 17.07 26.25
CA THR A 233 21.17 16.14 26.21
C THR A 233 21.16 15.19 27.41
N ALA A 234 21.62 13.95 27.18
CA ALA A 234 21.80 12.95 28.22
C ALA A 234 22.94 11.99 27.85
N SER A 235 23.62 11.47 28.86
CA SER A 235 24.56 10.36 28.68
C SER A 235 23.83 9.04 28.84
N ILE A 236 24.06 8.10 27.92
CA ILE A 236 23.47 6.76 27.92
C ILE A 236 24.55 5.71 27.69
N ASP A 237 24.43 4.55 28.31
CA ASP A 237 25.27 3.39 28.00
C ASP A 237 24.54 2.43 27.05
N LEU A 238 24.97 2.41 25.79
CA LEU A 238 24.40 1.52 24.78
C LEU A 238 24.60 0.04 25.12
N SER A 239 25.49 -0.32 26.05
CA SER A 239 25.63 -1.70 26.51
C SER A 239 24.36 -2.23 27.19
N GLU A 240 23.53 -1.36 27.77
CA GLU A 240 22.26 -1.73 28.40
C GLU A 240 21.30 -2.40 27.41
N ALA A 241 21.34 -1.99 26.13
CA ALA A 241 20.52 -2.58 25.07
C ALA A 241 20.91 -4.03 24.75
N ASN A 242 22.09 -4.51 25.18
CA ASN A 242 22.48 -5.92 25.04
C ASN A 242 21.69 -6.82 26.00
N ASN A 243 21.21 -6.28 27.13
CA ASN A 243 20.48 -7.05 28.11
C ASN A 243 19.03 -7.29 27.66
N LYS A 244 18.81 -8.46 27.07
CA LYS A 244 17.48 -8.93 26.64
C LYS A 244 16.70 -9.65 27.74
N GLN A 245 17.28 -9.84 28.93
CA GLN A 245 16.64 -10.46 30.08
C GLN A 245 15.56 -9.53 30.65
N MET A 246 14.39 -10.07 30.96
CA MET A 246 13.28 -9.34 31.61
C MET A 246 13.05 -9.85 33.03
N THR A 247 13.08 -11.17 33.22
CA THR A 247 13.01 -11.89 34.50
C THR A 247 14.07 -13.00 34.47
N PRO A 248 14.39 -13.70 35.57
CA PRO A 248 15.33 -14.83 35.52
C PRO A 248 14.98 -15.93 34.49
N LEU A 249 13.71 -16.04 34.09
CA LEU A 249 13.22 -17.08 33.17
C LEU A 249 12.72 -16.54 31.83
N ASN A 250 12.75 -15.21 31.60
CA ASN A 250 12.24 -14.62 30.36
C ASN A 250 13.26 -13.72 29.67
N GLN A 251 13.41 -13.93 28.36
CA GLN A 251 14.21 -13.10 27.48
C GLN A 251 13.41 -12.61 26.27
N ALA A 252 13.40 -11.29 26.05
CA ALA A 252 12.57 -10.63 25.03
C ALA A 252 12.79 -11.14 23.59
N PHE A 253 13.96 -11.71 23.30
CA PHE A 253 14.32 -12.20 21.97
C PHE A 253 14.31 -13.72 21.88
N ALA A 254 14.84 -14.43 22.87
CA ALA A 254 14.89 -15.89 22.87
C ALA A 254 13.50 -16.53 23.00
N ASP A 255 12.58 -15.88 23.73
CA ASP A 255 11.22 -16.40 23.97
C ASP A 255 10.27 -16.15 22.78
N ARG A 256 10.75 -15.58 21.67
CA ARG A 256 9.93 -15.32 20.48
C ARG A 256 9.51 -16.63 19.81
N ARG A 257 8.19 -16.80 19.60
CA ARG A 257 7.59 -17.93 18.89
C ARG A 257 7.57 -17.73 17.38
N ASN A 258 8.76 -17.79 16.77
CA ASN A 258 8.90 -17.67 15.31
C ASN A 258 8.10 -18.75 14.57
N ASP A 259 7.88 -19.92 15.17
CA ASP A 259 7.04 -20.98 14.63
C ASP A 259 5.55 -20.57 14.46
N VAL A 260 5.08 -19.58 15.23
CA VAL A 260 3.68 -19.12 15.18
C VAL A 260 3.52 -17.92 14.25
N TYR A 261 4.45 -16.95 14.31
CA TYR A 261 4.31 -15.66 13.61
C TYR A 261 5.23 -15.49 12.40
N SER A 262 5.98 -16.52 11.99
CA SER A 262 6.68 -16.48 10.70
C SER A 262 5.64 -16.46 9.58
N LEU A 263 5.35 -15.27 9.08
CA LEU A 263 4.59 -15.08 7.87
C LEU A 263 5.47 -15.57 6.71
N ASN A 264 5.24 -16.81 6.25
CA ASN A 264 5.67 -17.19 4.92
C ASN A 264 5.07 -16.14 3.96
N GLU A 265 5.88 -15.53 3.09
CA GLU A 265 5.46 -14.45 2.14
C GLU A 265 4.22 -14.80 1.29
N LYS A 266 3.79 -16.06 1.29
CA LYS A 266 2.55 -16.54 0.67
C LYS A 266 1.28 -16.18 1.44
N ASN A 267 1.36 -15.74 2.69
CA ASN A 267 0.23 -15.20 3.44
C ASN A 267 0.18 -13.68 3.28
N SER A 268 0.04 -13.25 2.02
CA SER A 268 -0.33 -11.88 1.69
C SER A 268 -1.66 -11.55 2.34
N TYR A 269 -1.75 -10.40 2.99
CA TYR A 269 -3.01 -9.76 3.43
C TYR A 269 -4.15 -10.00 2.42
N PRO A 270 -5.41 -10.17 2.89
CA PRO A 270 -6.55 -10.23 1.99
C PRO A 270 -6.62 -8.94 1.18
N THR A 271 -6.16 -9.01 -0.06
CA THR A 271 -6.41 -7.99 -1.07
C THR A 271 -7.64 -8.45 -1.85
N VAL A 272 -8.45 -7.50 -2.34
CA VAL A 272 -9.60 -7.80 -3.21
C VAL A 272 -9.22 -8.76 -4.34
N GLN A 273 -8.00 -8.61 -4.89
CA GLN A 273 -7.51 -9.49 -5.95
C GLN A 273 -7.19 -10.92 -5.47
N ASN A 274 -6.64 -11.07 -4.26
CA ASN A 274 -6.41 -12.38 -3.63
C ASN A 274 -7.72 -13.07 -3.24
N ASP A 275 -8.68 -12.33 -2.71
CA ASP A 275 -9.98 -12.87 -2.33
C ASP A 275 -10.77 -13.29 -3.57
N LYS A 276 -10.77 -12.46 -4.63
CA LYS A 276 -11.29 -12.85 -5.96
C LYS A 276 -10.59 -14.10 -6.48
N LYS A 277 -9.26 -14.24 -6.32
CA LYS A 277 -8.51 -15.44 -6.76
C LYS A 277 -8.89 -16.69 -5.97
N ARG A 278 -9.05 -16.59 -4.65
CA ARG A 278 -9.50 -17.67 -3.76
C ARG A 278 -10.94 -18.08 -4.09
N LEU A 279 -11.83 -17.11 -4.29
CA LEU A 279 -13.22 -17.35 -4.65
C LEU A 279 -13.34 -18.05 -6.01
N ARG A 280 -12.58 -17.59 -7.03
CA ARG A 280 -12.50 -18.28 -8.34
C ARG A 280 -12.08 -19.74 -8.19
N LYS A 281 -11.10 -20.04 -7.34
CA LYS A 281 -10.62 -21.40 -7.10
C LYS A 281 -11.72 -22.26 -6.47
N THR A 282 -12.37 -21.73 -5.44
CA THR A 282 -13.43 -22.41 -4.68
C THR A 282 -14.60 -22.75 -5.61
N ILE A 283 -15.10 -21.77 -6.36
CA ILE A 283 -16.23 -21.96 -7.27
C ILE A 283 -15.91 -22.96 -8.39
N ARG A 284 -14.70 -22.91 -8.97
CA ARG A 284 -14.29 -23.91 -9.96
C ARG A 284 -14.23 -25.33 -9.38
N GLN A 285 -13.88 -25.48 -8.11
CA GLN A 285 -13.94 -26.79 -7.44
C GLN A 285 -15.39 -27.23 -7.25
N THR A 286 -16.27 -26.32 -6.82
CA THR A 286 -17.71 -26.61 -6.70
C THR A 286 -18.33 -27.03 -8.03
N ILE A 287 -18.02 -26.35 -9.14
CA ILE A 287 -18.53 -26.70 -10.47
C ILE A 287 -18.14 -28.13 -10.88
N LYS A 288 -16.93 -28.60 -10.51
CA LYS A 288 -16.47 -29.96 -10.81
C LYS A 288 -17.26 -31.05 -10.09
N ASN A 289 -17.98 -30.70 -9.01
CA ASN A 289 -18.81 -31.65 -8.28
C ASN A 289 -20.14 -31.94 -9.00
N TYR A 290 -20.46 -31.21 -10.08
CA TYR A 290 -21.66 -31.40 -10.87
C TYR A 290 -21.31 -31.95 -12.26
N SER A 291 -21.97 -33.04 -12.64
CA SER A 291 -21.85 -33.64 -13.97
C SER A 291 -22.31 -32.68 -15.07
N ALA A 292 -21.93 -32.98 -16.32
CA ALA A 292 -22.40 -32.22 -17.47
C ALA A 292 -23.94 -32.31 -17.63
N GLN A 293 -24.54 -33.47 -17.33
CA GLN A 293 -25.99 -33.68 -17.43
C GLN A 293 -26.77 -32.86 -16.41
N GLU A 294 -26.32 -32.82 -15.15
CA GLU A 294 -26.95 -32.00 -14.11
C GLU A 294 -26.94 -30.52 -14.47
N ARG A 295 -25.78 -30.03 -14.93
CA ARG A 295 -25.62 -28.62 -15.34
C ARG A 295 -26.45 -28.30 -16.58
N LEU A 296 -26.57 -29.21 -17.53
CA LEU A 296 -27.46 -29.04 -18.69
C LEU A 296 -28.94 -29.00 -18.26
N SER A 297 -29.35 -29.87 -17.34
CA SER A 297 -30.72 -29.85 -16.80
C SER A 297 -31.05 -28.55 -16.08
N MET A 298 -30.13 -28.03 -15.25
CA MET A 298 -30.30 -26.73 -14.61
C MET A 298 -30.33 -25.59 -15.62
N SER A 299 -29.45 -25.63 -16.63
CA SER A 299 -29.42 -24.62 -17.70
C SER A 299 -30.74 -24.52 -18.44
N LYS A 300 -31.40 -25.65 -18.72
CA LYS A 300 -32.72 -25.66 -19.35
C LYS A 300 -33.77 -24.89 -18.53
N LYS A 301 -33.82 -25.15 -17.22
CA LYS A 301 -34.73 -24.44 -16.30
C LYS A 301 -34.40 -22.94 -16.19
N ILE A 302 -33.12 -22.59 -16.14
CA ILE A 302 -32.68 -21.18 -16.14
C ILE A 302 -33.10 -20.48 -17.45
N ALA A 303 -32.93 -21.15 -18.59
CA ALA A 303 -33.33 -20.63 -19.89
C ALA A 303 -34.85 -20.42 -19.99
N GLU A 304 -35.67 -21.36 -19.51
CA GLU A 304 -37.13 -21.21 -19.43
C GLU A 304 -37.54 -19.98 -18.60
N LYS A 305 -36.87 -19.76 -17.45
CA LYS A 305 -37.11 -18.58 -16.61
C LYS A 305 -36.70 -17.27 -17.29
N LEU A 306 -35.58 -17.28 -18.02
CA LEU A 306 -35.14 -16.14 -18.83
C LEU A 306 -36.13 -15.83 -19.96
N GLU A 307 -36.61 -16.85 -20.68
CA GLU A 307 -37.60 -16.68 -21.77
C GLU A 307 -38.92 -16.07 -21.28
N GLN A 308 -39.29 -16.34 -20.02
CA GLN A 308 -40.47 -15.76 -19.39
C GLN A 308 -40.24 -14.34 -18.88
N HIS A 309 -38.98 -13.91 -18.73
CA HIS A 309 -38.61 -12.61 -18.18
C HIS A 309 -39.02 -11.45 -19.09
N SER A 310 -39.51 -10.36 -18.49
CA SER A 310 -40.05 -9.21 -19.23
C SER A 310 -39.00 -8.54 -20.12
N LEU A 311 -37.75 -8.42 -19.64
CA LEU A 311 -36.65 -7.84 -20.42
C LEU A 311 -36.31 -8.69 -21.65
N PHE A 312 -36.30 -10.02 -21.53
CA PHE A 312 -36.02 -10.90 -22.67
C PHE A 312 -37.15 -10.86 -23.71
N LYS A 313 -38.40 -10.83 -23.26
CA LYS A 313 -39.57 -10.73 -24.15
C LYS A 313 -39.53 -9.45 -24.99
N LYS A 314 -39.19 -8.31 -24.37
CA LYS A 314 -39.14 -6.98 -25.01
C LYS A 314 -37.90 -6.77 -25.89
N ALA A 315 -36.78 -7.40 -25.57
CA ALA A 315 -35.52 -7.19 -26.29
C ALA A 315 -35.57 -7.79 -27.71
N ASN A 316 -35.16 -7.01 -28.70
CA ASN A 316 -35.00 -7.45 -30.09
C ASN A 316 -33.55 -7.82 -30.38
N THR A 317 -32.60 -7.04 -29.88
CA THR A 317 -31.16 -7.29 -30.00
C THR A 317 -30.57 -7.67 -28.65
N ILE A 318 -29.99 -8.86 -28.57
CA ILE A 318 -29.48 -9.43 -27.32
C ILE A 318 -27.99 -9.74 -27.46
N PHE A 319 -27.17 -9.09 -26.65
CA PHE A 319 -25.78 -9.49 -26.45
C PHE A 319 -25.72 -10.66 -25.47
N ILE A 320 -25.18 -11.80 -25.90
CA ILE A 320 -25.11 -13.03 -25.09
C ILE A 320 -23.80 -13.75 -25.37
N TYR A 321 -23.33 -14.55 -24.42
CA TYR A 321 -22.12 -15.35 -24.58
C TYR A 321 -22.46 -16.74 -25.17
N TRP A 322 -21.54 -17.27 -25.98
CA TRP A 322 -21.55 -18.69 -26.34
C TRP A 322 -20.89 -19.48 -25.20
N SER A 323 -21.70 -20.18 -24.40
CA SER A 323 -21.29 -20.72 -23.10
C SER A 323 -20.07 -21.64 -23.15
N LEU A 324 -19.14 -21.39 -22.23
CA LEU A 324 -18.08 -22.33 -21.88
C LEU A 324 -18.61 -23.48 -21.03
N PRO A 325 -17.87 -24.59 -20.89
CA PRO A 325 -18.32 -25.75 -20.14
C PRO A 325 -18.79 -25.43 -18.73
N ASP A 326 -18.15 -24.51 -18.03
CA ASP A 326 -18.41 -24.12 -16.63
C ASP A 326 -19.38 -22.92 -16.48
N GLU A 327 -20.08 -22.52 -17.55
CA GLU A 327 -21.10 -21.48 -17.55
C GLU A 327 -22.51 -22.08 -17.74
N VAL A 328 -23.55 -21.27 -17.57
CA VAL A 328 -24.93 -21.68 -17.91
C VAL A 328 -25.00 -21.90 -19.41
N TYR A 329 -25.54 -23.04 -19.84
CA TYR A 329 -25.59 -23.41 -21.25
C TYR A 329 -26.58 -22.55 -22.03
N THR A 330 -26.08 -21.76 -22.99
CA THR A 330 -26.88 -20.77 -23.75
C THR A 330 -27.18 -21.17 -25.18
N HIS A 331 -26.53 -22.21 -25.72
CA HIS A 331 -26.54 -22.48 -27.16
C HIS A 331 -27.93 -22.82 -27.68
N ASP A 332 -28.68 -23.69 -26.98
CA ASP A 332 -30.04 -24.08 -27.41
C ASP A 332 -31.03 -22.92 -27.36
N LEU A 333 -30.87 -22.00 -26.40
CA LEU A 333 -31.67 -20.78 -26.33
C LEU A 333 -31.42 -19.91 -27.57
N ILE A 334 -30.14 -19.67 -27.89
CA ILE A 334 -29.73 -18.87 -29.05
C ILE A 334 -30.29 -19.49 -30.34
N LYS A 335 -30.10 -20.80 -30.53
CA LYS A 335 -30.58 -21.54 -31.71
C LYS A 335 -32.11 -21.47 -31.85
N ARG A 336 -32.85 -21.64 -30.75
CA ARG A 336 -34.32 -21.64 -30.74
C ARG A 336 -34.93 -20.28 -31.13
N TRP A 337 -34.30 -19.19 -30.70
CA TRP A 337 -34.78 -17.83 -30.94
C TRP A 337 -34.12 -17.14 -32.13
N ASN A 338 -33.16 -17.80 -32.76
CA ASN A 338 -32.52 -17.31 -33.98
C ASN A 338 -33.59 -17.07 -35.06
N GLY A 339 -33.52 -15.94 -35.75
CA GLY A 339 -34.53 -15.49 -36.71
C GLY A 339 -35.75 -14.78 -36.11
N LYS A 340 -35.99 -14.89 -34.78
CA LYS A 340 -36.99 -14.07 -34.06
C LYS A 340 -36.37 -12.90 -33.31
N LYS A 341 -35.12 -13.07 -32.86
CA LYS A 341 -34.31 -12.07 -32.16
C LYS A 341 -32.93 -12.02 -32.79
N LYS A 342 -32.29 -10.86 -32.72
CA LYS A 342 -30.91 -10.66 -33.19
C LYS A 342 -29.96 -10.96 -32.03
N PHE A 343 -29.10 -11.96 -32.19
CA PHE A 343 -28.10 -12.31 -31.18
C PHE A 343 -26.73 -11.77 -31.55
N ILE A 344 -26.08 -11.13 -30.59
CA ILE A 344 -24.73 -10.61 -30.70
C ILE A 344 -23.85 -11.44 -29.78
N LEU A 345 -22.79 -12.03 -30.33
CA LEU A 345 -21.84 -12.86 -29.59
C LEU A 345 -20.49 -12.14 -29.47
N PRO A 346 -19.75 -12.36 -28.36
CA PRO A 346 -18.41 -11.81 -28.20
C PRO A 346 -17.38 -12.65 -28.95
N LYS A 347 -16.45 -11.98 -29.63
CA LYS A 347 -15.20 -12.53 -30.14
C LYS A 347 -14.03 -11.83 -29.45
N ILE A 348 -13.04 -12.57 -28.98
CA ILE A 348 -11.87 -11.97 -28.33
C ILE A 348 -10.92 -11.47 -29.43
N ASN A 349 -10.61 -10.17 -29.41
CA ASN A 349 -9.62 -9.56 -30.28
C ASN A 349 -8.60 -8.79 -29.44
N GLY A 350 -7.42 -9.36 -29.25
CA GLY A 350 -6.39 -8.84 -28.34
C GLY A 350 -6.91 -8.70 -26.90
N ASN A 351 -7.00 -7.45 -26.42
CA ASN A 351 -7.47 -7.12 -25.07
C ASN A 351 -8.94 -6.64 -25.01
N GLN A 352 -9.70 -6.75 -26.10
CA GLN A 352 -11.08 -6.27 -26.18
C GLN A 352 -12.05 -7.37 -26.67
N LEU A 353 -13.35 -7.17 -26.36
CA LEU A 353 -14.42 -7.95 -26.97
C LEU A 353 -14.92 -7.23 -28.20
N GLU A 354 -14.88 -7.93 -29.32
CA GLU A 354 -15.50 -7.53 -30.56
C GLU A 354 -16.87 -8.18 -30.64
N LEU A 355 -17.92 -7.36 -30.79
CA LEU A 355 -19.30 -7.82 -30.75
C LEU A 355 -19.80 -8.07 -32.17
N ARG A 356 -20.18 -9.31 -32.47
CA ARG A 356 -20.56 -9.74 -33.83
C ARG A 356 -21.90 -10.43 -33.86
N GLU A 357 -22.62 -10.28 -34.96
CA GLU A 357 -23.90 -10.94 -35.16
C GLU A 357 -23.74 -12.45 -35.33
N PHE A 358 -24.60 -13.21 -34.64
CA PHE A 358 -24.75 -14.64 -34.84
C PHE A 358 -25.61 -14.91 -36.08
N THR A 359 -25.04 -15.62 -37.06
CA THR A 359 -25.70 -15.88 -38.36
C THR A 359 -25.90 -17.37 -38.65
N GLY A 360 -25.63 -18.25 -37.68
CA GLY A 360 -25.71 -19.71 -37.83
C GLY A 360 -24.57 -20.43 -37.10
N GLU A 361 -24.81 -21.69 -36.69
CA GLU A 361 -23.82 -22.52 -35.99
C GLU A 361 -22.72 -23.03 -36.93
N ASP A 362 -23.06 -23.27 -38.20
CA ASP A 362 -22.16 -23.59 -39.31
C ASP A 362 -21.14 -22.48 -39.60
N LYS A 363 -21.40 -21.27 -39.10
CA LYS A 363 -20.58 -20.07 -39.27
C LYS A 363 -19.80 -19.69 -38.01
N LEU A 364 -19.76 -20.59 -37.02
CA LEU A 364 -18.89 -20.45 -35.85
C LEU A 364 -17.54 -21.08 -36.11
N ASN A 365 -16.47 -20.30 -35.98
CA ASN A 365 -15.12 -20.87 -35.99
C ASN A 365 -14.84 -21.55 -34.64
N THR A 366 -14.50 -22.84 -34.66
CA THR A 366 -14.17 -23.63 -33.47
C THR A 366 -12.65 -23.86 -33.30
N GLU A 367 -11.84 -23.42 -34.25
CA GLU A 367 -10.36 -23.46 -34.20
C GLU A 367 -9.78 -22.25 -33.47
N ASN A 368 -10.03 -22.13 -32.17
CA ASN A 368 -9.42 -21.09 -31.33
C ASN A 368 -8.88 -21.66 -30.00
N ALA A 369 -8.02 -20.89 -29.32
CA ALA A 369 -7.30 -21.30 -28.11
C ALA A 369 -8.19 -21.70 -26.91
N PHE A 370 -9.51 -21.44 -26.99
CA PHE A 370 -10.48 -21.76 -25.95
C PHE A 370 -11.57 -22.73 -26.41
N HIS A 371 -11.52 -23.22 -27.65
CA HIS A 371 -12.56 -24.04 -28.31
C HIS A 371 -13.98 -23.45 -28.18
N ILE A 372 -14.10 -22.13 -28.24
CA ILE A 372 -15.37 -21.40 -28.21
C ILE A 372 -15.78 -21.13 -29.64
N GLY A 373 -17.02 -21.41 -30.02
CA GLY A 373 -17.55 -21.02 -31.33
C GLY A 373 -17.55 -19.50 -31.50
N GLU A 374 -16.64 -18.96 -32.29
CA GLU A 374 -16.54 -17.53 -32.56
C GLU A 374 -17.40 -17.13 -33.77
N PRO A 375 -18.23 -16.09 -33.65
CA PRO A 375 -19.05 -15.60 -34.77
C PRO A 375 -18.18 -15.04 -35.90
N THR A 376 -18.48 -15.44 -37.14
CA THR A 376 -17.87 -14.86 -38.35
C THR A 376 -18.69 -13.73 -38.97
N GLY A 377 -19.88 -13.43 -38.41
CA GLY A 377 -20.75 -12.35 -38.86
C GLY A 377 -20.15 -10.95 -38.74
N GLU A 378 -20.91 -9.96 -39.23
CA GLU A 378 -20.48 -8.55 -39.23
C GLU A 378 -20.29 -8.02 -37.80
N ILE A 379 -19.33 -7.10 -37.66
CA ILE A 379 -19.07 -6.39 -36.41
C ILE A 379 -20.19 -5.38 -36.21
N LEU A 380 -20.79 -5.42 -35.02
CA LEU A 380 -21.77 -4.43 -34.61
C LEU A 380 -21.05 -3.16 -34.15
N ASN A 381 -21.04 -2.13 -34.98
CA ASN A 381 -20.39 -0.86 -34.68
C ASN A 381 -21.23 0.04 -33.75
N ASP A 382 -22.56 0.00 -33.88
CA ASP A 382 -23.46 0.76 -33.01
C ASP A 382 -23.98 -0.10 -31.86
N LEU A 383 -23.33 0.05 -30.70
CA LEU A 383 -23.68 -0.67 -29.48
C LEU A 383 -24.96 -0.18 -28.80
N THR A 384 -25.51 0.97 -29.23
CA THR A 384 -26.78 1.48 -28.69
C THR A 384 -27.99 0.67 -29.15
N LEU A 385 -27.80 -0.21 -30.15
CA LEU A 385 -28.81 -1.12 -30.66
C LEU A 385 -29.05 -2.33 -29.76
N ILE A 386 -28.20 -2.57 -28.74
CA ILE A 386 -28.35 -3.70 -27.82
C ILE A 386 -29.36 -3.33 -26.72
N ASP A 387 -30.46 -4.10 -26.65
CA ASP A 387 -31.52 -3.90 -25.65
C ASP A 387 -31.23 -4.64 -24.33
N LEU A 388 -30.56 -5.79 -24.43
CA LEU A 388 -30.30 -6.69 -23.32
C LEU A 388 -28.93 -7.34 -23.45
N ALA A 389 -28.15 -7.29 -22.37
CA ALA A 389 -26.87 -7.97 -22.23
C ALA A 389 -26.99 -9.11 -21.21
N ILE A 390 -26.75 -10.34 -21.66
CA ILE A 390 -26.67 -11.53 -20.84
C ILE A 390 -25.18 -11.83 -20.60
N VAL A 391 -24.75 -11.70 -19.35
CA VAL A 391 -23.34 -11.63 -18.95
C VAL A 391 -22.92 -12.91 -18.24
N PRO A 392 -21.83 -13.60 -18.66
CA PRO A 392 -21.33 -14.77 -17.97
C PRO A 392 -20.53 -14.39 -16.72
N GLY A 393 -20.45 -15.34 -15.80
CA GLY A 393 -19.71 -15.20 -14.55
C GLY A 393 -19.43 -16.56 -13.92
N LEU A 394 -18.37 -16.61 -13.12
CA LEU A 394 -18.09 -17.78 -12.27
C LEU A 394 -18.98 -17.75 -11.04
N ALA A 395 -19.17 -16.57 -10.43
CA ALA A 395 -20.07 -16.38 -9.30
C ALA A 395 -20.81 -15.05 -9.40
N PHE A 396 -21.95 -14.97 -8.71
CA PHE A 396 -22.83 -13.82 -8.67
C PHE A 396 -23.38 -13.59 -7.26
N THR A 397 -23.75 -12.36 -6.94
CA THR A 397 -24.55 -12.05 -5.74
C THR A 397 -25.97 -11.69 -6.12
N THR A 398 -26.89 -11.73 -5.15
CA THR A 398 -28.30 -11.34 -5.34
C THR A 398 -28.46 -9.84 -5.65
N TYR A 399 -27.50 -9.02 -5.22
CA TYR A 399 -27.45 -7.58 -5.49
C TYR A 399 -26.68 -7.22 -6.77
N GLY A 400 -26.32 -8.21 -7.60
CA GLY A 400 -25.79 -7.97 -8.95
C GLY A 400 -24.27 -7.89 -9.08
N ALA A 401 -23.49 -8.10 -8.01
CA ALA A 401 -22.05 -8.24 -8.16
C ALA A 401 -21.69 -9.53 -8.89
N ARG A 402 -20.58 -9.52 -9.65
CA ARG A 402 -20.20 -10.61 -10.54
C ARG A 402 -18.69 -10.88 -10.48
N LEU A 403 -18.34 -12.15 -10.40
CA LEU A 403 -16.96 -12.62 -10.48
C LEU A 403 -16.66 -13.21 -11.87
N GLY A 404 -15.95 -12.45 -12.71
CA GLY A 404 -15.46 -12.95 -14.01
C GLY A 404 -14.19 -13.81 -13.90
N ARG A 405 -13.69 -14.30 -15.05
CA ARG A 405 -12.45 -15.11 -15.14
C ARG A 405 -11.14 -14.35 -14.91
N GLY A 406 -11.19 -13.03 -14.70
CA GLY A 406 -10.03 -12.21 -14.32
C GLY A 406 -9.32 -11.46 -15.44
N LYS A 407 -9.89 -11.39 -16.65
CA LYS A 407 -9.34 -10.61 -17.78
C LYS A 407 -10.02 -9.24 -17.98
N GLY A 408 -11.10 -8.95 -17.24
CA GLY A 408 -11.81 -7.66 -17.28
C GLY A 408 -12.49 -7.33 -18.61
N PHE A 409 -12.68 -8.30 -19.50
CA PHE A 409 -13.27 -8.09 -20.82
C PHE A 409 -14.67 -7.47 -20.74
N TYR A 410 -15.56 -8.11 -19.99
CA TYR A 410 -16.93 -7.63 -19.80
C TYR A 410 -16.98 -6.30 -19.04
N ASP A 411 -16.12 -6.11 -18.03
CA ASP A 411 -16.11 -4.88 -17.23
C ASP A 411 -15.70 -3.66 -18.08
N ARG A 412 -14.92 -3.86 -19.16
CA ARG A 412 -14.63 -2.84 -20.17
C ARG A 412 -15.75 -2.64 -21.20
N THR A 413 -16.51 -3.69 -21.52
CA THR A 413 -17.55 -3.65 -22.56
C THR A 413 -18.90 -3.16 -22.05
N LEU A 414 -19.31 -3.55 -20.83
CA LEU A 414 -20.63 -3.23 -20.28
C LEU A 414 -20.92 -1.72 -20.14
N PRO A 415 -19.95 -0.85 -19.79
CA PRO A 415 -20.16 0.60 -19.79
C PRO A 415 -20.49 1.18 -21.17
N LEU A 416 -20.08 0.49 -22.25
CA LEU A 416 -20.34 0.90 -23.63
C LEU A 416 -21.74 0.51 -24.13
N LEU A 417 -22.54 -0.15 -23.28
CA LEU A 417 -23.92 -0.56 -23.57
C LEU A 417 -24.91 0.30 -22.74
N PRO A 418 -25.07 1.61 -23.05
CA PRO A 418 -25.76 2.55 -22.18
C PRO A 418 -27.26 2.28 -22.04
N LYS A 419 -27.89 1.63 -23.04
CA LYS A 419 -29.33 1.30 -23.04
C LYS A 419 -29.63 -0.12 -22.58
N ALA A 420 -28.64 -1.00 -22.60
CA ALA A 420 -28.87 -2.41 -22.35
C ALA A 420 -29.05 -2.68 -20.86
N ALA A 421 -30.15 -3.36 -20.52
CA ALA A 421 -30.26 -4.02 -19.23
C ALA A 421 -29.23 -5.17 -19.15
N LYS A 422 -28.68 -5.43 -17.97
CA LYS A 422 -27.57 -6.36 -17.73
C LYS A 422 -28.04 -7.48 -16.82
N LEU A 423 -28.18 -8.68 -17.38
CA LEU A 423 -28.62 -9.86 -16.66
C LEU A 423 -27.50 -10.88 -16.53
N GLY A 424 -27.36 -11.48 -15.34
CA GLY A 424 -26.52 -12.65 -15.10
C GLY A 424 -27.33 -13.93 -15.20
N LEU A 425 -26.73 -15.01 -15.70
CA LEU A 425 -27.28 -16.36 -15.55
C LEU A 425 -26.38 -17.15 -14.60
N ALA A 426 -26.97 -17.71 -13.56
CA ALA A 426 -26.24 -18.42 -12.51
C ALA A 426 -26.90 -19.74 -12.17
N TYR A 427 -26.11 -20.82 -12.07
CA TYR A 427 -26.52 -22.00 -11.31
C TYR A 427 -26.70 -21.64 -9.82
N PRO A 428 -27.54 -22.36 -9.04
CA PRO A 428 -27.73 -22.05 -7.62
C PRO A 428 -26.43 -22.01 -6.82
N PHE A 429 -25.49 -22.93 -7.11
CA PHE A 429 -24.18 -22.98 -6.44
C PHE A 429 -23.20 -21.89 -6.89
N GLN A 430 -23.54 -21.07 -7.89
CA GLN A 430 -22.76 -19.90 -8.29
C GLN A 430 -23.23 -18.63 -7.56
N LEU A 431 -24.33 -18.69 -6.81
CA LEU A 431 -24.74 -17.60 -5.94
C LEU A 431 -23.93 -17.64 -4.66
N VAL A 432 -23.34 -16.51 -4.32
CA VAL A 432 -22.58 -16.31 -3.08
C VAL A 432 -23.09 -15.06 -2.38
N ASP A 433 -22.90 -15.00 -1.07
CA ASP A 433 -23.36 -13.86 -0.27
C ASP A 433 -22.62 -12.58 -0.63
N GLU A 434 -21.32 -12.68 -0.89
CA GLU A 434 -20.46 -11.55 -1.17
C GLU A 434 -19.42 -11.88 -2.25
N ILE A 435 -19.15 -10.88 -3.10
CA ILE A 435 -18.01 -10.89 -4.02
C ILE A 435 -17.21 -9.62 -3.74
N PRO A 436 -15.90 -9.73 -3.45
CA PRO A 436 -15.03 -8.56 -3.33
C PRO A 436 -15.04 -7.75 -4.63
N THR A 437 -15.33 -6.45 -4.57
CA THR A 437 -15.42 -5.56 -5.74
C THR A 437 -14.41 -4.43 -5.74
N GLU A 438 -14.08 -3.94 -6.92
CA GLU A 438 -13.24 -2.77 -7.22
C GLU A 438 -14.09 -1.70 -7.92
N ALA A 439 -13.62 -0.46 -7.96
CA ALA A 439 -14.39 0.67 -8.54
C ALA A 439 -14.78 0.48 -10.03
N ASN A 440 -14.05 -0.37 -10.75
CA ASN A 440 -14.27 -0.65 -12.17
C ASN A 440 -15.16 -1.88 -12.42
N ASP A 441 -15.59 -2.61 -11.38
CA ASP A 441 -16.49 -3.75 -11.55
C ASP A 441 -17.92 -3.25 -11.81
N ILE A 442 -18.52 -3.71 -12.91
CA ILE A 442 -19.87 -3.31 -13.29
C ILE A 442 -20.88 -4.30 -12.73
N PHE A 443 -21.83 -3.77 -11.95
CA PHE A 443 -22.92 -4.54 -11.36
C PHE A 443 -23.98 -4.82 -12.42
N LEU A 444 -24.59 -5.99 -12.30
CA LEU A 444 -25.72 -6.42 -13.13
C LEU A 444 -27.02 -5.90 -12.50
N ASP A 445 -28.01 -5.62 -13.34
CA ASP A 445 -29.32 -5.17 -12.87
C ASP A 445 -30.06 -6.31 -12.15
N GLN A 446 -29.85 -7.56 -12.59
CA GLN A 446 -30.45 -8.74 -11.96
C GLN A 446 -29.70 -10.02 -12.34
N VAL A 447 -29.81 -11.05 -11.50
CA VAL A 447 -29.28 -12.41 -11.76
C VAL A 447 -30.44 -13.40 -11.82
N ILE A 448 -30.52 -14.16 -12.90
CA ILE A 448 -31.52 -15.22 -13.10
C ILE A 448 -30.91 -16.56 -12.73
N THR A 449 -31.63 -17.27 -11.85
CA THR A 449 -31.28 -18.60 -11.32
C THR A 449 -32.56 -19.39 -11.03
N ILE A 450 -32.46 -20.68 -10.70
CA ILE A 450 -33.61 -21.57 -10.46
C ILE A 450 -34.02 -21.67 -9.00
#